data_AF-A0A960XDJ9-F1
#
_entry.id   AF-A0A960XDJ9-F1
#
_cell.length_a   1.000
_cell.length_b   1.000
_cell.length_c   1.000
_cell.angle_alpha   90.00
_cell.angle_beta   90.00
_cell.angle_gamma   90.00
#
_symmetry.space_group_name_H-M   'P 1'
#
loop_
_entity.id
_entity.type
_entity.pdbx_description
1 polymer ?
#
loop_
_entity_poly.entity_id
_entity_poly.type
_entity_poly.pdbx_seq_one_letter_code
_entity_poly.pdbx_strand_id
1 'polypeptide(L)'
;MKIQLFWVLALAAPILAGLDCHWLEEITQDGKGIAFEDHSIWHVHPQSRLRLENWTKGDQLKIYPNLASFSSTSFPYCIANQTKKTRPIHATLKLGPQKSNVNTTWIQMVDLKELRITLQTGKGCVIKWLIEEKDAQMLTNWKPCEGIVIGNNEGSLAWWFSSCEYILINVNRGEWLRATNIH
;
A
#
# COMPACT_ATOMS: atom_id res chain seq x y z
N MET A 1 44.94 21.64 4.99
CA MET A 1 43.72 22.34 4.55
C MET A 1 42.59 21.32 4.51
N LYS A 2 41.71 21.31 5.53
CA LYS A 2 40.63 20.34 5.71
C LYS A 2 39.39 20.85 5.00
N ILE A 3 38.88 20.10 4.01
CA ILE A 3 37.57 20.36 3.41
C ILE A 3 36.56 19.56 4.26
N GLN A 4 35.77 20.27 5.06
CA GLN A 4 34.60 19.69 5.72
C GLN A 4 33.53 19.42 4.65
N LEU A 5 33.27 18.15 4.34
CA LEU A 5 32.03 17.74 3.69
C LEU A 5 30.93 17.73 4.75
N PHE A 6 30.11 18.78 4.78
CA PHE A 6 28.87 18.81 5.55
C PHE A 6 27.73 18.19 4.74
N TRP A 7 27.18 17.09 5.26
CA TRP A 7 25.76 16.73 5.32
C TRP A 7 24.84 17.10 4.12
N VAL A 8 24.56 16.12 3.25
CA VAL A 8 23.36 16.12 2.38
C VAL A 8 22.45 14.90 2.64
N LEU A 9 22.70 14.11 3.70
CA LEU A 9 22.08 12.79 3.87
C LEU A 9 20.83 12.71 4.76
N ALA A 10 20.22 13.82 5.19
CA ALA A 10 19.17 13.77 6.24
C ALA A 10 17.75 14.17 5.82
N LEU A 11 17.45 14.35 4.52
CA LEU A 11 16.11 14.79 4.08
C LEU A 11 15.26 13.70 3.40
N ALA A 12 15.79 12.50 3.14
CA ALA A 12 15.01 11.42 2.53
C ALA A 12 14.16 10.62 3.54
N ALA A 13 14.59 10.53 4.80
CA ALA A 13 13.93 9.72 5.82
C ALA A 13 12.50 10.16 6.23
N PRO A 14 12.13 11.46 6.27
CA PRO A 14 10.79 11.87 6.68
C PRO A 14 9.71 11.64 5.63
N ILE A 15 10.08 11.43 4.35
CA ILE A 15 9.13 11.30 3.24
C ILE A 15 8.51 9.89 3.20
N LEU A 16 9.24 8.88 3.69
CA LEU A 16 8.79 7.48 3.71
C LEU A 16 7.99 7.12 4.97
N ALA A 17 8.17 7.85 6.07
CA ALA A 17 7.47 7.59 7.32
C ALA A 17 5.96 7.81 7.14
N GLY A 18 5.24 6.71 6.91
CA GLY A 18 3.78 6.70 6.77
C GLY A 18 3.26 6.43 5.35
N LEU A 19 4.08 6.06 4.37
CA LEU A 19 3.57 5.69 3.04
C LEU A 19 2.79 4.36 3.04
N ASP A 20 3.16 3.42 3.91
CA ASP A 20 2.47 2.15 4.12
C ASP A 20 1.41 2.21 5.23
N CYS A 21 1.15 3.42 5.75
CA CYS A 21 0.20 3.68 6.81
C CYS A 21 -0.94 4.56 6.28
N HIS A 22 -2.13 4.00 6.30
CA HIS A 22 -3.35 4.71 5.94
C HIS A 22 -4.07 5.19 7.19
N TRP A 23 -5.00 6.10 7.01
CA TRP A 23 -5.85 6.66 8.04
C TRP A 23 -7.30 6.37 7.69
N LEU A 24 -8.01 5.81 8.66
CA LEU A 24 -9.46 5.61 8.51
C LEU A 24 -10.13 6.98 8.39
N GLU A 25 -10.79 7.25 7.27
CA GLU A 25 -11.59 8.45 7.08
C GLU A 25 -13.02 8.22 7.59
N GLU A 26 -13.63 7.11 7.18
CA GLU A 26 -14.97 6.72 7.61
C GLU A 26 -15.25 5.22 7.42
N ILE A 27 -16.27 4.73 8.13
CA ILE A 27 -16.94 3.46 7.82
C ILE A 27 -18.09 3.79 6.86
N THR A 28 -18.27 3.02 5.79
CA THR A 28 -19.33 3.30 4.80
C THR A 28 -20.70 3.28 5.47
N GLN A 29 -21.65 4.08 4.95
CA GLN A 29 -22.99 4.21 5.54
C GLN A 29 -23.74 2.87 5.68
N ASP A 30 -23.46 1.91 4.80
CA ASP A 30 -24.05 0.57 4.85
C ASP A 30 -23.33 -0.40 5.79
N GLY A 31 -22.26 0.05 6.47
CA GLY A 31 -21.43 -0.72 7.39
C GLY A 31 -20.63 -1.85 6.73
N LYS A 32 -20.55 -1.88 5.39
CA LYS A 32 -19.90 -2.98 4.67
C LYS A 32 -18.46 -2.71 4.29
N GLY A 33 -18.00 -1.47 4.38
CA GLY A 33 -16.67 -1.07 3.97
C GLY A 33 -16.08 0.01 4.84
N ILE A 34 -14.87 0.40 4.49
CA ILE A 34 -14.13 1.50 5.08
C ILE A 34 -13.55 2.36 3.96
N ALA A 35 -13.46 3.66 4.21
CA ALA A 35 -12.82 4.63 3.33
C ALA A 35 -11.55 5.17 3.97
N PHE A 36 -10.50 5.31 3.17
CA PHE A 36 -9.21 5.84 3.60
C PHE A 36 -9.09 7.34 3.29
N GLU A 37 -8.02 7.98 3.76
CA GLU A 37 -7.68 9.38 3.56
C GLU A 37 -7.44 9.78 2.09
N ASP A 38 -7.20 8.79 1.24
CA ASP A 38 -7.06 8.93 -0.21
C ASP A 38 -8.39 8.74 -0.97
N HIS A 39 -9.49 8.57 -0.23
CA HIS A 39 -10.84 8.23 -0.69
C HIS A 39 -10.99 6.88 -1.39
N SER A 40 -10.00 5.99 -1.28
CA SER A 40 -10.19 4.60 -1.66
C SER A 40 -11.21 3.93 -0.73
N ILE A 41 -12.04 3.05 -1.30
CA ILE A 41 -13.08 2.31 -0.56
C ILE A 41 -12.76 0.82 -0.60
N TRP A 42 -12.74 0.22 0.58
CA TRP A 42 -12.43 -1.18 0.80
C TRP A 42 -13.65 -1.91 1.33
N HIS A 43 -14.11 -2.92 0.59
CA HIS A 43 -15.22 -3.77 1.02
C HIS A 43 -14.70 -4.82 1.99
N VAL A 44 -15.27 -4.85 3.19
CA VAL A 44 -14.92 -5.77 4.27
C VAL A 44 -15.73 -7.06 4.20
N HIS A 45 -15.04 -8.19 4.37
CA HIS A 45 -15.65 -9.51 4.43
C HIS A 45 -16.71 -9.56 5.53
N PRO A 46 -17.91 -10.13 5.29
CA PRO A 46 -19.01 -10.14 6.26
C PRO A 46 -18.62 -10.60 7.67
N GLN A 47 -17.85 -11.69 7.79
CA GLN A 47 -17.38 -12.22 9.08
C GLN A 47 -16.40 -11.30 9.84
N SER A 48 -15.82 -10.30 9.16
CA SER A 48 -14.91 -9.34 9.79
C SER A 48 -15.61 -8.05 10.23
N ARG A 49 -16.87 -7.82 9.83
CA ARG A 49 -17.56 -6.53 10.05
C ARG A 49 -17.78 -6.18 11.52
N LEU A 50 -18.04 -7.16 12.38
CA LEU A 50 -18.17 -6.93 13.83
C LEU A 50 -16.91 -6.32 14.45
N ARG A 51 -15.74 -6.46 13.81
CA ARG A 51 -14.49 -5.86 14.30
C ARG A 51 -14.41 -4.36 14.02
N LEU A 52 -15.25 -3.83 13.14
CA LEU A 52 -15.30 -2.40 12.81
C LEU A 52 -16.00 -1.56 13.88
N GLU A 53 -16.75 -2.17 14.81
CA GLU A 53 -17.57 -1.46 15.81
C GLU A 53 -16.78 -0.44 16.65
N ASN A 54 -15.49 -0.71 16.89
CA ASN A 54 -14.62 0.15 17.69
C ASN A 54 -13.60 0.94 16.86
N TRP A 55 -13.67 0.87 15.52
CA TRP A 55 -12.80 1.62 14.63
C TRP A 55 -13.32 3.05 14.52
N THR A 56 -12.41 4.01 14.62
CA THR A 56 -12.75 5.43 14.66
C THR A 56 -11.97 6.21 13.62
N LYS A 57 -12.56 7.29 13.08
CA LYS A 57 -11.87 8.20 12.16
C LYS A 57 -10.52 8.63 12.76
N GLY A 58 -9.47 8.58 11.94
CA GLY A 58 -8.08 8.83 12.36
C GLY A 58 -7.36 7.62 12.95
N ASP A 59 -7.95 6.42 12.94
CA ASP A 59 -7.21 5.20 13.25
C ASP A 59 -6.19 4.88 12.14
N GLN A 60 -4.99 4.45 12.54
CA GLN A 60 -3.91 4.05 11.63
C GLN A 60 -4.14 2.63 11.15
N LEU A 61 -4.08 2.43 9.84
CA LEU A 61 -4.34 1.16 9.17
C LEU A 61 -3.11 0.73 8.36
N LYS A 62 -2.84 -0.58 8.35
CA LYS A 62 -1.87 -1.20 7.45
C LYS A 62 -2.55 -2.28 6.61
N ILE A 63 -2.16 -2.37 5.34
CA ILE A 63 -2.68 -3.35 4.39
C ILE A 63 -1.64 -4.43 4.17
N TYR A 64 -2.08 -5.67 4.07
CA TYR A 64 -1.25 -6.85 3.84
C TYR A 64 -1.88 -7.75 2.78
N PRO A 65 -1.11 -8.58 2.08
CA PRO A 65 -1.68 -9.60 1.21
C PRO A 65 -2.34 -10.71 2.04
N ASN A 66 -3.56 -11.08 1.67
CA ASN A 66 -4.25 -12.25 2.24
C ASN A 66 -3.80 -13.52 1.51
N LEU A 67 -3.01 -14.35 2.18
CA LEU A 67 -2.51 -15.62 1.64
C LEU A 67 -3.33 -16.84 2.09
N ALA A 68 -4.45 -16.64 2.80
CA ALA A 68 -5.31 -17.76 3.19
C ALA A 68 -6.07 -18.30 1.97
N SER A 69 -5.80 -19.55 1.59
CA SER A 69 -6.20 -20.18 0.32
C SER A 69 -7.71 -20.19 0.01
N PHE A 70 -8.58 -20.04 1.01
CA PHE A 70 -10.04 -20.11 0.80
C PHE A 70 -10.74 -18.75 0.70
N SER A 71 -10.13 -17.67 1.22
CA SER A 71 -10.72 -16.31 1.19
C SER A 71 -9.94 -15.31 0.34
N SER A 72 -8.72 -15.67 -0.08
CA SER A 72 -7.81 -14.79 -0.82
C SER A 72 -8.35 -14.33 -2.17
N THR A 73 -9.15 -15.14 -2.87
CA THR A 73 -9.63 -14.74 -4.21
C THR A 73 -10.64 -13.58 -4.16
N SER A 74 -11.59 -13.63 -3.22
CA SER A 74 -12.63 -12.59 -3.11
C SER A 74 -12.21 -11.43 -2.21
N PHE A 75 -11.31 -11.68 -1.27
CA PHE A 75 -10.76 -10.70 -0.34
C PHE A 75 -9.24 -10.85 -0.26
N PRO A 76 -8.50 -10.39 -1.30
CA PRO A 76 -7.07 -10.61 -1.45
C PRO A 76 -6.21 -9.82 -0.47
N TYR A 77 -6.82 -8.98 0.38
CA TYR A 77 -6.10 -8.14 1.32
C TYR A 77 -6.58 -8.32 2.75
N CYS A 78 -5.67 -8.10 3.68
CA CYS A 78 -5.95 -7.96 5.10
C CYS A 78 -5.68 -6.52 5.52
N ILE A 79 -6.53 -5.92 6.35
CA ILE A 79 -6.32 -4.58 6.90
C ILE A 79 -6.25 -4.68 8.41
N ALA A 80 -5.15 -4.23 9.01
CA ALA A 80 -4.97 -4.22 10.46
C ALA A 80 -5.02 -2.79 10.99
N ASN A 81 -5.84 -2.55 12.01
CA ASN A 81 -5.88 -1.30 12.74
C ASN A 81 -4.77 -1.28 13.81
N GLN A 82 -3.74 -0.50 13.53
CA GLN A 82 -2.55 -0.35 14.36
C GLN A 82 -2.86 0.44 15.63
N THR A 83 -3.78 1.41 15.56
CA THR A 83 -4.21 2.20 16.73
C THR A 83 -4.87 1.31 17.79
N LYS A 84 -5.80 0.45 17.37
CA LYS A 84 -6.58 -0.40 18.30
C LYS A 84 -5.94 -1.76 18.56
N LYS A 85 -4.91 -2.13 17.80
CA LYS A 85 -4.23 -3.44 17.86
C LYS A 85 -5.20 -4.63 17.73
N THR A 86 -6.24 -4.48 16.91
CA THR A 86 -7.24 -5.53 16.68
C THR A 86 -6.75 -6.54 15.64
N ARG A 87 -7.34 -7.75 15.63
CA ARG A 87 -7.08 -8.73 14.57
C ARG A 87 -7.38 -8.13 13.18
N PRO A 88 -6.56 -8.43 12.16
CA PRO A 88 -6.80 -7.93 10.80
C PRO A 88 -8.18 -8.33 10.27
N ILE A 89 -8.78 -7.50 9.43
CA ILE A 89 -10.02 -7.79 8.69
C ILE A 89 -9.67 -8.19 7.26
N HIS A 90 -10.44 -9.09 6.65
CA HIS A 90 -10.29 -9.38 5.22
C HIS A 90 -11.04 -8.34 4.40
N ALA A 91 -10.41 -7.84 3.35
CA ALA A 91 -10.92 -6.77 2.52
C ALA A 91 -10.58 -6.96 1.03
N THR A 92 -11.37 -6.32 0.18
CA THR A 92 -11.07 -6.15 -1.24
C THR A 92 -11.24 -4.69 -1.63
N LEU A 93 -10.41 -4.20 -2.52
CA LEU A 93 -10.50 -2.84 -3.01
C LEU A 93 -11.73 -2.71 -3.92
N LYS A 94 -12.69 -1.86 -3.53
CA LYS A 94 -13.91 -1.61 -4.29
C LYS A 94 -13.80 -0.38 -5.19
N LEU A 95 -13.17 0.67 -4.68
CA LEU A 95 -12.90 1.92 -5.40
C LEU A 95 -11.48 2.36 -5.10
N GLY A 96 -10.68 2.62 -6.13
CA GLY A 96 -9.31 3.10 -5.98
C GLY A 96 -9.21 4.54 -5.46
N PRO A 97 -8.01 5.00 -5.09
CA PRO A 97 -7.75 6.35 -4.62
C PRO A 97 -8.18 7.43 -5.63
N GLN A 98 -8.63 8.58 -5.13
CA GLN A 98 -9.02 9.70 -5.98
C GLN A 98 -7.80 10.43 -6.54
N LYS A 99 -7.62 10.43 -7.87
CA LYS A 99 -6.44 11.01 -8.55
C LYS A 99 -6.01 12.42 -8.12
N SER A 100 -6.95 13.28 -7.70
CA SER A 100 -6.66 14.66 -7.28
C SER A 100 -6.33 14.80 -5.78
N ASN A 101 -6.34 13.71 -5.01
CA ASN A 101 -6.09 13.73 -3.58
C ASN A 101 -4.57 13.74 -3.29
N VAL A 102 -4.15 14.53 -2.31
CA VAL A 102 -2.75 14.71 -1.91
C VAL A 102 -2.08 13.44 -1.39
N ASN A 103 -2.86 12.46 -0.92
CA ASN A 103 -2.41 11.18 -0.41
C ASN A 103 -2.44 10.07 -1.47
N THR A 104 -2.89 10.35 -2.68
CA THR A 104 -2.88 9.38 -3.78
C THR A 104 -1.48 9.23 -4.37
N THR A 105 -1.15 8.01 -4.78
CA THR A 105 0.10 7.68 -5.47
C THR A 105 -0.19 7.02 -6.80
N TRP A 106 0.61 7.29 -7.83
CA TRP A 106 0.49 6.67 -9.15
C TRP A 106 1.84 6.35 -9.77
N ILE A 107 1.82 5.45 -10.75
CA ILE A 107 3.00 5.09 -11.53
C ILE A 107 3.38 6.28 -12.41
N GLN A 108 4.58 6.83 -12.23
CA GLN A 108 5.17 7.79 -13.15
C GLN A 108 5.90 7.06 -14.29
N MET A 109 6.63 5.99 -13.96
CA MET A 109 7.46 5.26 -14.91
C MET A 109 7.68 3.81 -14.46
N VAL A 110 7.79 2.90 -15.42
CA VAL A 110 8.17 1.50 -15.23
C VAL A 110 9.44 1.22 -16.03
N ASP A 111 10.48 0.73 -15.38
CA ASP A 111 11.72 0.27 -15.99
C ASP A 111 11.80 -1.26 -15.86
N LEU A 112 11.46 -1.96 -16.94
CA LEU A 112 11.45 -3.42 -16.98
C LEU A 112 12.85 -4.03 -16.98
N LYS A 113 13.87 -3.28 -17.39
CA LYS A 113 15.25 -3.79 -17.44
C LYS A 113 15.83 -3.87 -16.04
N GLU A 114 15.59 -2.82 -15.25
CA GLU A 114 16.10 -2.71 -13.88
C GLU A 114 15.08 -3.21 -12.83
N LEU A 115 13.89 -3.65 -13.26
CA LEU A 115 12.76 -3.99 -12.40
C LEU A 115 12.41 -2.87 -11.41
N ARG A 116 12.39 -1.62 -11.89
CA ARG A 116 12.11 -0.45 -11.06
C ARG A 116 10.77 0.18 -11.41
N ILE A 117 10.07 0.65 -10.40
CA ILE A 117 8.91 1.54 -10.54
C ILE A 117 9.26 2.88 -9.92
N THR A 118 8.97 3.95 -10.65
CA THR A 118 8.95 5.31 -10.10
C THR A 118 7.51 5.70 -9.84
N LEU A 119 7.20 6.01 -8.59
CA LEU A 119 5.90 6.49 -8.16
C LEU A 119 5.95 8.00 -7.93
N GLN A 120 4.84 8.67 -8.22
CA GLN A 120 4.63 10.07 -7.89
C GLN A 120 3.41 10.19 -6.96
N THR A 121 3.55 10.98 -5.89
CA THR A 121 2.45 11.26 -4.95
C THR A 121 1.66 12.50 -5.37
N GLY A 122 0.45 12.67 -4.82
CA GLY A 122 -0.38 13.87 -4.99
C GLY A 122 0.29 15.16 -4.52
N LYS A 123 1.32 15.06 -3.68
CA LYS A 123 2.17 16.19 -3.24
C LYS A 123 3.34 16.49 -4.20
N GLY A 124 3.47 15.71 -5.28
CA GLY A 124 4.57 15.83 -6.24
C GLY A 124 5.87 15.16 -5.82
N CYS A 125 5.88 14.39 -4.72
CA CYS A 125 7.07 13.63 -4.33
C CYS A 125 7.27 12.45 -5.27
N VAL A 126 8.51 12.21 -5.67
CA VAL A 126 8.90 11.08 -6.51
C VAL A 126 9.64 10.06 -5.66
N ILE A 127 9.24 8.80 -5.75
CA ILE A 127 9.76 7.71 -4.92
C ILE A 127 10.06 6.51 -5.81
N LYS A 128 11.21 5.88 -5.64
CA LYS A 128 11.61 4.73 -6.45
C LYS A 128 11.54 3.42 -5.67
N TRP A 129 11.14 2.38 -6.39
CA TRP A 129 10.91 1.06 -5.87
C TRP A 129 11.61 0.04 -6.75
N LEU A 130 12.29 -0.92 -6.13
CA LEU A 130 12.83 -2.11 -6.77
C LEU A 130 11.83 -3.26 -6.56
N ILE A 131 11.43 -3.91 -7.64
CA ILE A 131 10.46 -5.01 -7.64
C ILE A 131 11.22 -6.33 -7.47
N GLU A 132 10.64 -7.27 -6.71
CA GLU A 132 11.20 -8.61 -6.58
C GLU A 132 11.19 -9.33 -7.95
N GLU A 133 12.28 -10.00 -8.31
CA GLU A 133 12.41 -10.71 -9.61
C GLU A 133 11.28 -11.72 -9.86
N LYS A 134 10.76 -12.35 -8.80
CA LYS A 134 9.63 -13.28 -8.87
C LYS A 134 8.35 -12.64 -9.41
N ASP A 135 8.21 -11.32 -9.30
CA ASP A 135 7.06 -10.55 -9.73
C ASP A 135 7.31 -9.82 -11.08
N ALA A 136 8.47 -10.04 -11.71
CA ALA A 136 8.87 -9.38 -12.96
C ALA A 136 7.85 -9.58 -14.10
N GLN A 137 7.25 -10.77 -14.21
CA GLN A 137 6.25 -11.02 -15.25
C GLN A 137 5.00 -10.16 -15.05
N MET A 138 4.53 -9.98 -13.83
CA MET A 138 3.37 -9.14 -13.54
C MET A 138 3.66 -7.66 -13.82
N LEU A 139 4.89 -7.21 -13.53
CA LEU A 139 5.35 -5.84 -13.79
C LEU A 139 5.21 -5.43 -15.27
N THR A 140 5.38 -6.36 -16.21
CA THR A 140 5.27 -6.09 -17.67
C THR A 140 3.91 -5.50 -18.08
N ASN A 141 2.87 -5.74 -17.29
CA ASN A 141 1.53 -5.26 -17.57
C ASN A 141 1.24 -3.89 -16.98
N TRP A 142 2.03 -3.41 -16.02
CA TRP A 142 1.79 -2.14 -15.31
C TRP A 142 2.15 -0.94 -16.18
N LYS A 143 1.36 0.14 -16.10
CA LYS A 143 1.48 1.31 -16.98
C LYS A 143 1.55 2.62 -16.21
N PRO A 144 2.24 3.65 -16.76
CA PRO A 144 2.16 5.01 -16.21
C PRO A 144 0.71 5.47 -16.03
N CYS A 145 0.49 6.33 -15.03
CA CYS A 145 -0.79 6.89 -14.61
C CYS A 145 -1.79 5.89 -13.98
N GLU A 146 -1.40 4.63 -13.76
CA GLU A 146 -2.15 3.67 -12.93
C GLU A 146 -1.94 3.99 -11.44
N GLY A 147 -3.01 3.87 -10.64
CA GLY A 147 -3.00 4.21 -9.22
C GLY A 147 -2.38 3.10 -8.38
N ILE A 148 -1.62 3.48 -7.35
CA ILE A 148 -0.93 2.55 -6.46
C ILE A 148 -1.34 2.83 -5.02
N VAL A 149 -1.67 1.76 -4.30
CA VAL A 149 -1.74 1.75 -2.84
C VAL A 149 -0.53 0.99 -2.32
N ILE A 150 0.15 1.52 -1.31
CA ILE A 150 1.34 0.90 -0.72
C ILE A 150 0.89 0.11 0.51
N GLY A 151 1.12 -1.19 0.48
CA GLY A 151 0.91 -2.07 1.62
C GLY A 151 2.22 -2.55 2.20
N ASN A 152 2.09 -3.32 3.27
CA ASN A 152 3.18 -3.91 4.00
C ASN A 152 3.22 -5.43 3.73
N ASN A 153 4.42 -5.96 3.53
CA ASN A 153 4.63 -7.39 3.27
C ASN A 153 4.89 -8.19 4.56
N GLU A 154 5.19 -7.51 5.67
CA GLU A 154 5.41 -8.13 6.99
C GLU A 154 4.08 -8.66 7.54
N GLY A 155 4.06 -9.86 8.11
CA GLY A 155 2.83 -10.41 8.74
C GLY A 155 1.96 -11.28 7.83
N SER A 156 2.39 -11.53 6.60
CA SER A 156 1.83 -12.56 5.72
C SER A 156 2.86 -13.65 5.51
N LEU A 157 2.49 -14.95 5.42
CA LEU A 157 3.43 -16.09 5.19
C LEU A 157 4.46 -15.86 4.06
N ALA A 158 4.16 -14.96 3.11
CA ALA A 158 5.08 -14.49 2.07
C ALA A 158 6.39 -13.88 2.61
N TRP A 159 6.40 -13.33 3.83
CA TRP A 159 7.61 -12.79 4.47
C TRP A 159 8.72 -13.84 4.64
N TRP A 160 8.39 -15.12 4.76
CA TRP A 160 9.39 -16.20 4.80
C TRP A 160 10.05 -16.44 3.45
N PHE A 161 9.46 -15.95 2.36
CA PHE A 161 9.88 -16.22 0.99
C PHE A 161 10.26 -14.96 0.20
N SER A 162 10.28 -13.80 0.85
CA SER A 162 10.60 -12.51 0.25
C SER A 162 11.36 -11.63 1.24
N SER A 163 12.38 -10.94 0.75
CA SER A 163 13.10 -9.90 1.49
C SER A 163 12.52 -8.51 1.30
N CYS A 164 11.42 -8.37 0.55
CA CYS A 164 10.78 -7.09 0.33
C CYS A 164 9.90 -6.73 1.53
N GLU A 165 10.01 -5.49 1.98
CA GLU A 165 9.26 -4.97 3.14
C GLU A 165 7.83 -4.54 2.75
N TYR A 166 7.62 -4.21 1.48
CA TYR A 166 6.38 -3.59 1.00
C TYR A 166 5.73 -4.43 -0.10
N ILE A 167 4.44 -4.19 -0.26
CA ILE A 167 3.72 -4.54 -1.47
C ILE A 167 3.22 -3.27 -2.15
N LEU A 168 3.26 -3.24 -3.47
CA LEU A 168 2.60 -2.21 -4.28
C LEU A 168 1.34 -2.83 -4.84
N ILE A 169 0.18 -2.21 -4.62
CA ILE A 169 -1.13 -2.68 -5.08
C ILE A 169 -1.56 -1.80 -6.25
N ASN A 170 -1.67 -2.39 -7.44
CA ASN A 170 -2.18 -1.69 -8.61
C ASN A 170 -3.71 -1.72 -8.63
N VAL A 171 -4.29 -0.57 -8.32
CA VAL A 171 -5.75 -0.41 -8.12
C VAL A 171 -6.54 -0.59 -9.41
N ASN A 172 -5.89 -0.42 -10.56
CA ASN A 172 -6.51 -0.57 -11.87
C ASN A 172 -6.60 -2.04 -12.30
N ARG A 173 -5.82 -2.92 -11.68
CA ARG A 173 -5.70 -4.34 -12.08
C ARG A 173 -6.13 -5.32 -11.00
N GLY A 174 -6.13 -4.89 -9.74
CA GLY A 174 -6.38 -5.80 -8.60
C GLY A 174 -5.21 -6.74 -8.34
N GLU A 175 -4.01 -6.37 -8.79
CA GLU A 175 -2.77 -7.12 -8.63
C GLU A 175 -1.86 -6.40 -7.64
N TRP A 176 -0.92 -7.14 -7.04
CA TRP A 176 0.12 -6.56 -6.19
C TRP A 176 1.49 -7.19 -6.46
N LEU A 177 2.55 -6.43 -6.22
CA LEU A 177 3.95 -6.85 -6.38
C LEU A 177 4.71 -6.59 -5.09
N ARG A 178 5.75 -7.38 -4.82
CA ARG A 178 6.69 -7.17 -3.73
C ARG A 178 7.74 -6.15 -4.14
N ALA A 179 8.02 -5.22 -3.23
CA ALA A 179 8.94 -4.14 -3.53
C ALA A 179 9.77 -3.71 -2.32
N THR A 180 10.96 -3.20 -2.62
CA THR A 180 11.85 -2.53 -1.66
C THR A 180 12.00 -1.08 -2.10
N ASN A 181 11.87 -0.15 -1.15
CA ASN A 181 12.12 1.25 -1.43
C ASN A 181 13.62 1.49 -1.66
N ILE A 182 13.99 2.25 -2.69
CA ILE A 182 15.40 2.49 -3.06
C ILE A 182 15.74 3.98 -3.19
N HIS A 183 15.03 4.84 -2.45
CA HIS A 183 15.10 6.32 -2.47
C HIS A 183 14.26 6.98 -3.59
#